data_AF-A0A960YH32-F1
#
_entry.id   AF-A0A960YH32-F1
#
_cell.length_a   1.000
_cell.length_b   1.000
_cell.length_c   1.000
_cell.angle_alpha   90.00
_cell.angle_beta   90.00
_cell.angle_gamma   90.00
#
_symmetry.space_group_name_H-M   'P 1'
#
loop_
_entity.id
_entity.type
_entity.pdbx_description
1 polymer ?
#
loop_
_entity_poly.entity_id
_entity_poly.type
_entity_poly.pdbx_seq_one_letter_code
_entity_poly.pdbx_strand_id
1 'polypeptide(L)'
;KNELHARVDLSADGLYQAIREEFSKIPDHRVNPSISLTDALMSAFAIFSQKNASLLEFEREKVKNKNLQSIYKIQEIPSDTQMREIVDEVSTGAFRKIYKNLFSKL
;
A
#
# COMPACT_ATOMS: atom_id res chain seq x y z
N LYS A 1 12.08 -33.97 7.36
CA LYS A 1 12.07 -32.69 6.62
C LYS A 1 10.87 -31.91 7.14
N ASN A 2 11.08 -31.02 8.12
CA ASN A 2 9.98 -30.21 8.66
C ASN A 2 9.74 -29.07 7.67
N GLU A 3 8.67 -29.16 6.90
CA GLU A 3 8.18 -28.03 6.13
C GLU A 3 7.69 -26.98 7.11
N LEU A 4 8.40 -25.85 7.16
CA LEU A 4 7.93 -24.65 7.81
C LEU A 4 6.70 -24.19 7.01
N HIS A 5 5.51 -24.66 7.38
CA HIS A 5 4.27 -24.01 7.01
C HIS A 5 4.22 -22.67 7.75
N ALA A 6 5.03 -21.71 7.31
CA ALA A 6 4.76 -20.32 7.59
C ALA A 6 3.30 -20.11 7.16
N ARG A 7 2.44 -19.63 8.07
CA ARG A 7 1.09 -19.19 7.70
C ARG A 7 1.27 -18.26 6.51
N VAL A 8 0.79 -18.64 5.33
CA VAL A 8 1.02 -17.89 4.07
C VAL A 8 0.60 -16.43 4.26
N ASP A 9 -0.44 -16.23 5.06
CA ASP A 9 -1.00 -14.93 5.48
C ASP A 9 -0.09 -14.07 6.38
N LEU A 10 0.94 -14.66 7.02
CA LEU A 10 1.90 -13.96 7.88
C LEU A 10 3.26 -13.71 7.22
N SER A 11 3.44 -14.14 5.97
CA SER A 11 4.59 -13.71 5.18
C SER A 11 4.44 -12.23 4.78
N ALA A 12 5.54 -11.53 4.52
CA ALA A 12 5.48 -10.15 4.03
C ALA A 12 4.65 -10.04 2.73
N ASP A 13 4.83 -10.99 1.81
CA ASP A 13 4.07 -11.01 0.56
C ASP A 13 2.57 -11.23 0.78
N GLY A 14 2.21 -12.19 1.64
CA GLY A 14 0.82 -12.47 2.02
C GLY A 14 0.17 -11.30 2.75
N LEU A 15 0.89 -10.63 3.64
CA LEU A 15 0.42 -9.43 4.33
C LEU A 15 0.18 -8.28 3.33
N TYR A 16 1.11 -8.03 2.42
CA TYR A 16 0.97 -6.95 1.43
C TYR A 16 -0.17 -7.24 0.45
N GLN A 17 -0.38 -8.51 0.08
CA GLN A 17 -1.54 -8.94 -0.69
C GLN A 17 -2.85 -8.65 0.07
N ALA A 18 -2.94 -9.02 1.35
CA ALA A 18 -4.11 -8.78 2.17
C ALA A 18 -4.40 -7.27 2.34
N ILE A 19 -3.37 -6.43 2.51
CA ILE A 19 -3.53 -4.97 2.57
C ILE A 19 -4.09 -4.44 1.25
N ARG A 20 -3.53 -4.87 0.11
CA ARG A 20 -4.01 -4.45 -1.21
C ARG A 20 -5.48 -4.79 -1.42
N GLU A 21 -5.89 -5.99 -1.03
CA GLU A 21 -7.29 -6.44 -1.09
C GLU A 21 -8.22 -5.65 -0.17
N GLU A 22 -7.75 -5.19 0.98
CA GLU A 22 -8.54 -4.33 1.85
C GLU A 22 -8.63 -2.89 1.30
N PHE A 23 -7.55 -2.35 0.74
CA PHE A 23 -7.56 -1.02 0.10
C PHE A 23 -8.42 -0.98 -1.15
N SER A 24 -8.49 -2.05 -1.94
CA SER A 24 -9.36 -2.10 -3.13
C SER A 24 -10.86 -2.07 -2.81
N LYS A 25 -11.23 -2.28 -1.54
CA LYS A 25 -12.62 -2.17 -1.06
C LYS A 25 -13.01 -0.74 -0.70
N ILE A 26 -12.06 0.20 -0.66
CA ILE A 26 -12.36 1.62 -0.42
C ILE A 26 -12.92 2.21 -1.73
N PRO A 27 -14.15 2.75 -1.73
CA PRO A 27 -14.71 3.38 -2.91
C PRO A 27 -13.88 4.60 -3.32
N ASP A 28 -13.55 4.69 -4.61
CA ASP A 28 -12.87 5.85 -5.18
C ASP A 28 -13.92 6.88 -5.63
N HIS A 29 -14.00 8.02 -4.94
CA HIS A 29 -14.96 9.08 -5.25
C HIS A 29 -14.45 10.07 -6.31
N ARG A 30 -13.20 9.92 -6.78
CA ARG A 30 -12.59 10.80 -7.77
C ARG A 30 -13.12 10.49 -9.17
N VAL A 31 -13.29 11.51 -9.99
CA VAL A 31 -13.76 11.35 -11.38
C VAL A 31 -12.55 11.17 -12.29
N ASN A 32 -12.50 10.06 -13.03
CA ASN A 32 -11.43 9.72 -13.98
C ASN A 32 -10.00 9.88 -13.42
N PRO A 33 -9.66 9.23 -12.29
CA PRO A 33 -8.33 9.36 -11.72
C PRO A 33 -7.27 8.75 -12.64
N SER A 34 -6.12 9.42 -12.78
CA SER A 34 -4.99 8.89 -13.56
C SER A 34 -4.33 7.67 -12.92
N ILE A 35 -4.47 7.52 -11.60
CA ILE A 35 -3.94 6.41 -10.80
C ILE A 35 -5.03 5.84 -9.90
N SER A 36 -5.05 4.51 -9.75
CA SER A 36 -6.00 3.84 -8.85
C SER A 36 -5.79 4.26 -7.39
N LEU A 37 -6.89 4.41 -6.63
CA LEU A 37 -6.81 4.69 -5.20
C LEU A 37 -6.02 3.60 -4.45
N THR A 38 -6.16 2.35 -4.88
CA THR A 38 -5.42 1.21 -4.30
C THR A 38 -3.91 1.39 -4.45
N ASP A 39 -3.44 1.79 -5.64
CA ASP A 39 -2.00 1.97 -5.87
C ASP A 39 -1.45 3.18 -5.12
N ALA A 40 -2.22 4.28 -5.01
CA ALA A 40 -1.85 5.42 -4.19
C ALA A 40 -1.71 5.02 -2.69
N LEU A 41 -2.67 4.25 -2.16
CA LEU A 41 -2.64 3.78 -0.78
C LEU A 41 -1.53 2.75 -0.52
N MET A 42 -1.29 1.83 -1.46
CA MET A 42 -0.15 0.89 -1.36
C MET A 42 1.19 1.63 -1.44
N SER A 43 1.28 2.70 -2.23
CA SER A 43 2.46 3.57 -2.27
C SER A 43 2.67 4.30 -0.94
N ALA A 44 1.63 4.85 -0.34
CA ALA A 44 1.71 5.46 0.98
C ALA A 44 2.14 4.43 2.04
N PHE A 45 1.58 3.21 2.01
CA PHE A 45 2.01 2.12 2.87
C PHE A 45 3.50 1.78 2.70
N ALA A 46 3.98 1.70 1.46
CA ALA A 46 5.39 1.43 1.16
C ALA A 46 6.35 2.47 1.75
N ILE A 47 5.93 3.74 1.83
CA ILE A 47 6.72 4.80 2.47
C ILE A 47 6.89 4.52 3.95
N PHE A 48 5.78 4.25 4.64
CA PHE A 48 5.80 3.99 6.07
C PHE A 48 6.56 2.70 6.42
N SER A 49 6.45 1.66 5.59
CA SER A 49 7.15 0.38 5.82
C SER A 49 8.66 0.47 5.55
N GLN A 50 9.10 1.24 4.55
CA GLN A 50 10.53 1.46 4.25
C GLN A 50 11.21 2.46 5.19
N LYS A 51 10.44 3.18 6.02
CA LYS A 51 10.95 4.25 6.90
C LYS A 51 11.70 5.35 6.13
N ASN A 52 11.24 5.68 4.92
CA ASN A 52 11.81 6.81 4.18
C ASN A 52 11.58 8.11 4.95
N ALA A 53 12.56 9.01 4.95
CA ALA A 53 12.47 10.26 5.71
C ALA A 53 11.48 11.26 5.09
N SER A 54 11.07 11.06 3.83
CA SER A 54 10.04 11.86 3.16
C SER A 54 9.43 11.15 1.94
N LEU A 55 8.29 11.68 1.47
CA LEU A 55 7.66 11.29 0.20
C LEU A 55 8.58 11.54 -1.01
N LEU A 56 9.33 12.65 -1.02
CA LEU A 56 10.29 12.98 -2.07
C LEU A 56 11.44 11.96 -2.14
N GLU A 57 11.89 11.45 -0.99
CA GLU A 57 12.90 10.39 -0.94
C GLU A 57 12.36 9.09 -1.55
N PHE A 58 11.12 8.72 -1.23
CA PHE A 58 10.48 7.56 -1.84
C PHE A 58 10.31 7.70 -3.36
N GLU A 59 9.94 8.88 -3.86
CA GLU A 59 9.85 9.14 -5.30
C GLU A 59 11.22 9.01 -6.00
N ARG A 60 12.31 9.39 -5.33
CA ARG A 60 13.68 9.15 -5.84
C ARG A 60 14.03 7.65 -5.82
N GLU A 61 13.65 6.93 -4.78
CA GLU A 61 13.84 5.49 -4.67
C GLU A 61 13.06 4.72 -5.74
N LYS A 62 11.85 5.16 -6.11
CA LYS A 62 11.10 4.62 -7.27
C LYS A 62 11.93 4.61 -8.55
N VAL A 63 12.68 5.68 -8.82
CA VAL A 63 13.52 5.77 -10.04
C VAL A 63 14.68 4.77 -9.99
N LYS A 64 15.24 4.55 -8.81
CA LYS A 64 16.41 3.68 -8.61
C LYS A 64 16.05 2.21 -8.45
N ASN A 65 14.92 1.92 -7.83
CA ASN A 65 14.52 0.57 -7.41
C ASN A 65 13.19 0.17 -8.03
N LYS A 66 13.28 -0.43 -9.22
CA LYS A 66 12.11 -0.96 -9.96
C LYS A 66 11.42 -2.12 -9.22
N ASN A 67 12.05 -2.71 -8.20
CA ASN A 67 11.46 -3.82 -7.45
C ASN A 67 10.38 -3.35 -6.45
N LEU A 68 10.30 -2.04 -6.14
CA LEU A 68 9.28 -1.50 -5.24
C LEU A 68 7.87 -1.84 -5.70
N GLN A 69 7.62 -1.75 -7.02
CA GLN A 69 6.33 -2.12 -7.61
C GLN A 69 5.99 -3.59 -7.39
N SER A 70 6.97 -4.49 -7.54
CA SER A 70 6.79 -5.93 -7.33
C SER A 70 6.54 -6.26 -5.86
N ILE A 71 7.41 -5.77 -4.97
CA ILE A 71 7.33 -6.04 -3.51
C ILE A 71 6.00 -5.55 -2.94
N TYR A 72 5.62 -4.30 -3.24
CA TYR A 72 4.42 -3.70 -2.69
C TYR A 72 3.18 -3.90 -3.56
N LYS A 73 3.30 -4.68 -4.65
CA LYS A 73 2.19 -5.01 -5.55
C LYS A 73 1.50 -3.76 -6.09
N ILE A 74 2.30 -2.76 -6.47
CA ILE A 74 1.87 -1.45 -6.99
C ILE A 74 2.02 -1.45 -8.52
N GLN A 75 0.95 -1.12 -9.25
CA GLN A 75 1.04 -0.98 -10.70
C GLN A 75 1.62 0.37 -11.11
N GLU A 76 1.17 1.45 -10.48
CA GLU A 76 1.65 2.80 -10.75
C GLU A 76 1.94 3.52 -9.43
N ILE A 77 3.08 4.21 -9.33
CA ILE A 77 3.43 4.98 -8.12
C ILE A 77 3.15 6.46 -8.42
N PRO A 78 2.32 7.17 -7.63
CA PRO A 78 2.03 8.58 -7.87
C PRO A 78 3.25 9.47 -7.57
N SER A 79 3.19 10.73 -8.02
CA SER A 79 4.14 11.76 -7.54
C SER A 79 3.88 12.12 -6.08
N ASP A 80 4.84 12.78 -5.42
CA ASP A 80 4.66 13.32 -4.06
C ASP A 80 3.35 14.10 -3.90
N THR A 81 3.10 15.07 -4.80
CA THR A 81 1.90 15.92 -4.77
C THR A 81 0.62 15.12 -4.94
N GLN A 82 0.57 14.25 -5.96
CA GLN A 82 -0.61 13.41 -6.20
C GLN A 82 -0.87 12.49 -5.00
N MET A 83 0.17 11.96 -4.36
CA MET A 83 0.00 11.08 -3.22
C MET A 83 -0.65 11.82 -2.03
N ARG A 84 -0.21 13.06 -1.73
CA ARG A 84 -0.82 13.87 -0.67
C ARG A 84 -2.29 14.16 -0.95
N GLU A 85 -2.59 14.69 -2.14
CA GLU A 85 -3.96 15.05 -2.53
C GLU A 85 -4.91 13.85 -2.42
N ILE A 86 -4.48 12.66 -2.86
CA ILE A 86 -5.31 11.46 -2.81
C ILE A 86 -5.49 10.97 -1.37
N VAL A 87 -4.41 10.88 -0.59
CA VAL A 87 -4.45 10.29 0.76
C VAL A 87 -5.22 11.18 1.73
N ASP A 88 -5.11 12.51 1.60
CA ASP A 88 -5.79 13.48 2.46
C ASP A 88 -7.33 13.42 2.31
N GLU A 89 -7.83 12.97 1.16
CA GLU A 89 -9.27 12.81 0.91
C GLU A 89 -9.86 11.49 1.47
N VAL A 90 -9.01 10.53 1.87
CA VAL A 90 -9.48 9.23 2.37
C VAL A 90 -9.95 9.32 3.82
N SER A 91 -11.21 8.97 4.07
CA SER A 91 -11.78 8.94 5.42
C SER A 91 -11.00 8.00 6.36
N THR A 92 -10.58 8.53 7.51
CA THR A 92 -9.87 7.76 8.55
C THR A 92 -10.67 6.56 9.09
N GLY A 93 -12.01 6.63 9.00
CA GLY A 93 -12.89 5.53 9.38
C GLY A 93 -12.67 4.25 8.56
N ALA A 94 -12.27 4.38 7.30
CA ALA A 94 -11.98 3.25 6.42
C ALA A 94 -10.78 2.43 6.96
N PHE A 95 -9.70 3.11 7.37
CA PHE A 95 -8.49 2.45 7.90
C PHE A 95 -8.74 1.68 9.18
N ARG A 96 -9.67 2.13 10.05
CA ARG A 96 -9.99 1.43 11.30
C ARG A 96 -10.53 0.02 11.05
N LYS A 97 -11.39 -0.15 10.04
CA LYS A 97 -11.94 -1.46 9.67
C LYS A 97 -10.85 -2.36 9.10
N ILE A 98 -10.05 -1.82 8.20
CA ILE A 98 -8.93 -2.53 7.54
C ILE A 98 -7.92 -3.02 8.58
N TYR A 99 -7.51 -2.13 9.49
CA TYR A 99 -6.58 -2.48 10.58
C TYR A 99 -7.11 -3.64 11.42
N LYS A 100 -8.38 -3.60 11.84
CA LYS A 100 -8.99 -4.69 12.62
C LYS A 100 -8.99 -6.02 11.87
N ASN A 101 -9.35 -5.99 10.58
CA ASN A 101 -9.38 -7.18 9.73
C ASN A 101 -7.99 -7.79 9.60
N LEU A 102 -6.97 -6.96 9.33
CA LEU A 102 -5.58 -7.42 9.20
C LEU A 102 -5.03 -7.92 10.54
N PHE A 103 -5.26 -7.19 11.63
CA PHE A 103 -4.77 -7.57 12.95
C PHE A 103 -5.38 -8.88 13.46
N SER A 104 -6.64 -9.18 13.11
CA SER A 104 -7.26 -10.47 13.46
C SER A 104 -6.62 -11.70 12.78
N LYS A 105 -5.80 -11.48 11.74
CA LYS A 105 -5.06 -12.54 11.03
C LYS A 105 -3.67 -12.80 11.64
N LEU A 106 -3.17 -11.90 12.50
CA LEU A 106 -1.93 -12.04 13.27
C LEU A 106 -2.12 -12.99 14.46
#